data_AF-A0A6L5FZQ3-F1
#
_entry.id   AF-A0A6L5FZQ3-F1
#
_cell.length_a   1.000
_cell.length_b   1.000
_cell.length_c   1.000
_cell.angle_alpha   90.00
_cell.angle_beta   90.00
_cell.angle_gamma   90.00
#
_symmetry.space_group_name_H-M   'P 1'
#
loop_
_entity.id
_entity.type
_entity.pdbx_description
1 polymer ?
#
loop_
_entity_poly.entity_id
_entity_poly.type
_entity_poly.pdbx_seq_one_letter_code
_entity_poly.pdbx_strand_id
1 'polypeptide(L)'
;MNRQYKVVRGDGSERDLVATLSAWGGQLDGYGQKLDSLGTDLKSEIASRRLGVQRFYVVRYDAFEEMGGRLSFSAALLDDHGDGLVVTSINGRTESRTYSKPIRNLSSEHNLSEEEREAISKAMAGAGRGPDRKRPAPPQPADDRSKAG
;
A
#
# COMPACT_ATOMS: atom_id res chain seq x y z
N MET A 1 -52.73 -23.91 17.14
CA MET A 1 -51.96 -24.20 18.38
C MET A 1 -51.05 -22.99 18.63
N ASN A 2 -51.58 -21.93 19.25
CA ASN A 2 -50.88 -20.66 19.46
C ASN A 2 -50.08 -20.72 20.77
N ARG A 3 -48.74 -20.68 20.66
CA ARG A 3 -47.85 -20.70 21.82
C ARG A 3 -47.75 -19.28 22.38
N GLN A 4 -48.49 -19.03 23.46
CA GLN A 4 -48.42 -17.78 24.22
C GLN A 4 -47.06 -17.70 24.93
N TYR A 5 -46.23 -16.73 24.54
CA TYR A 5 -45.03 -16.37 25.30
C TYR A 5 -45.48 -15.64 26.56
N LYS A 6 -45.46 -16.36 27.68
CA LYS A 6 -45.67 -15.81 29.02
C LYS A 6 -44.54 -14.82 29.29
N VAL A 7 -44.86 -13.53 29.11
CA VAL A 7 -43.98 -12.40 29.35
C VAL A 7 -43.38 -12.55 30.76
N VAL A 8 -42.06 -12.69 30.82
CA VAL A 8 -41.29 -12.54 32.06
C VAL A 8 -41.37 -11.05 32.43
N ARG A 9 -42.49 -10.68 33.04
CA ARG A 9 -42.79 -9.33 33.51
C ARG A 9 -42.32 -9.26 34.96
N GLY A 10 -41.07 -8.82 35.13
CA GLY A 10 -40.59 -8.32 36.41
C GLY A 10 -41.41 -7.10 36.83
N ASP A 11 -41.62 -6.98 38.12
CA ASP A 11 -42.34 -5.92 38.78
C ASP A 11 -41.71 -4.54 38.55
N GLY A 12 -42.53 -3.58 38.14
CA GLY A 12 -42.43 -2.19 38.62
C GLY A 12 -41.19 -1.35 38.33
N SER A 13 -40.20 -1.79 37.56
CA SER A 13 -39.13 -0.92 37.05
C SER A 13 -38.88 -1.17 35.56
N GLU A 14 -39.00 -0.08 34.84
CA GLU A 14 -39.22 0.05 33.40
C GLU A 14 -37.98 -0.31 32.57
N ARG A 15 -37.79 -1.61 32.23
CA ARG A 15 -37.16 -2.03 30.97
C ARG A 15 -37.76 -3.36 30.49
N ASP A 16 -38.59 -3.28 29.45
CA ASP A 16 -39.12 -4.42 28.70
C ASP A 16 -37.96 -5.30 28.17
N LEU A 17 -37.96 -6.59 28.50
CA LEU A 17 -36.94 -7.55 28.06
C LEU A 17 -36.93 -7.71 26.53
N VAL A 18 -38.11 -7.64 25.90
CA VAL A 18 -38.23 -7.70 24.44
C VAL A 18 -37.63 -6.45 23.82
N ALA A 19 -37.88 -5.27 24.40
CA ALA A 19 -37.23 -4.03 24.00
C ALA A 19 -35.71 -4.09 24.19
N THR A 20 -35.23 -4.68 25.28
CA THR A 20 -33.79 -4.82 25.56
C THR A 20 -33.10 -5.77 24.57
N LEU A 21 -33.73 -6.91 24.28
CA LEU A 21 -33.24 -7.87 23.28
C LEU A 21 -33.26 -7.27 21.86
N SER A 22 -34.30 -6.52 21.51
CA SER A 22 -34.39 -5.81 20.23
C SER A 22 -33.30 -4.74 20.11
N ALA A 23 -33.02 -4.00 21.20
CA ALA A 23 -31.94 -3.02 21.24
C ALA A 23 -30.57 -3.68 21.08
N TRP A 24 -30.34 -4.83 21.72
CA TRP A 24 -29.12 -5.62 21.54
C TRP A 24 -28.99 -6.18 20.12
N GLY A 25 -30.09 -6.64 19.52
CA GLY A 25 -30.12 -7.06 18.11
C GLY A 25 -29.69 -5.93 17.18
N GLY A 26 -30.27 -4.73 17.36
CA GLY A 26 -29.85 -3.54 16.60
C GLY A 26 -28.38 -3.15 16.85
N GLN A 27 -27.86 -3.37 18.05
CA GLN A 27 -26.45 -3.14 18.35
C GLN A 27 -25.53 -4.16 17.66
N LEU A 28 -25.93 -5.44 17.59
CA LEU A 28 -25.21 -6.49 16.84
C LEU A 28 -25.21 -6.20 15.34
N ASP A 29 -26.35 -5.78 14.78
CA ASP A 29 -26.44 -5.36 13.37
C ASP A 29 -25.54 -4.14 13.11
N GLY A 30 -25.51 -3.18 14.04
CA GLY A 30 -24.62 -2.03 13.98
C GLY A 30 -23.13 -2.42 14.02
N TYR A 31 -22.75 -3.42 14.81
CA TYR A 31 -21.39 -3.96 14.80
C TYR A 31 -21.07 -4.69 13.49
N GLY A 32 -22.01 -5.46 12.96
CA GLY A 32 -21.87 -6.11 11.65
C GLY A 32 -21.61 -5.10 10.53
N GLN A 33 -22.44 -4.07 10.45
CA GLN A 33 -22.28 -2.99 9.48
C GLN A 33 -20.94 -2.24 9.62
N LYS A 34 -20.49 -2.01 10.87
CA LYS A 34 -19.20 -1.35 11.12
C LYS A 34 -18.00 -2.23 10.75
N LEU A 35 -18.10 -3.55 10.92
CA LEU A 35 -17.09 -4.48 10.45
C LEU A 35 -17.03 -4.52 8.92
N ASP A 36 -18.18 -4.51 8.25
CA ASP A 36 -18.25 -4.49 6.79
C ASP A 36 -17.69 -3.19 6.20
N SER A 37 -18.02 -2.04 6.81
CA SER A 37 -17.50 -0.75 6.38
C SER A 37 -15.98 -0.66 6.58
N LEU A 38 -15.47 -1.07 7.75
CA LEU A 38 -14.04 -1.09 8.03
C LEU A 38 -13.29 -2.05 7.10
N GLY A 39 -13.89 -3.21 6.79
CA GLY A 39 -13.34 -4.15 5.81
C GLY A 39 -13.27 -3.57 4.40
N THR A 40 -14.24 -2.74 4.02
CA THR A 40 -14.27 -2.06 2.72
C THR A 40 -13.24 -0.94 2.65
N ASP A 41 -13.11 -0.14 3.70
CA ASP A 41 -12.11 0.94 3.82
C ASP A 41 -10.68 0.38 3.77
N LEU A 42 -10.42 -0.71 4.49
CA LEU A 42 -9.10 -1.36 4.46
C LEU A 42 -8.76 -1.87 3.05
N LYS A 43 -9.73 -2.44 2.33
CA LYS A 43 -9.53 -2.92 0.95
C LYS A 43 -9.21 -1.78 0.00
N SER A 44 -9.95 -0.67 0.08
CA SER A 44 -9.73 0.47 -0.80
C SER A 44 -8.38 1.13 -0.54
N GLU A 45 -7.95 1.20 0.72
CA GLU A 45 -6.65 1.78 1.05
C GLU A 45 -5.47 0.88 0.65
N ILE A 46 -5.58 -0.44 0.82
CA ILE A 46 -4.57 -1.39 0.31
C ILE A 46 -4.46 -1.29 -1.21
N ALA A 47 -5.59 -1.19 -1.92
CA ALA A 47 -5.60 -1.04 -3.37
C ALA A 47 -4.91 0.26 -3.80
N SER A 48 -5.21 1.36 -3.12
CA SER A 48 -4.63 2.69 -3.43
C SER A 48 -3.12 2.71 -3.19
N ARG A 49 -2.64 2.08 -2.10
CA ARG A 49 -1.21 1.98 -1.81
C ARG A 49 -0.44 1.19 -2.87
N ARG A 50 -1.05 0.14 -3.44
CA ARG A 50 -0.43 -0.70 -4.47
C ARG A 50 -0.15 0.04 -5.78
N LEU A 51 -0.92 1.08 -6.08
CA LEU A 51 -0.76 1.94 -7.26
C LEU A 51 0.27 3.06 -7.06
N GLY A 52 0.78 3.24 -5.84
CA GLY A 52 1.81 4.23 -5.56
C GLY A 52 3.19 3.78 -6.05
N VAL A 53 4.07 4.73 -6.37
CA VAL A 53 5.48 4.43 -6.67
C VAL A 53 6.16 3.89 -5.41
N GLN A 54 6.56 2.62 -5.44
CA GLN A 54 7.15 1.91 -4.31
C GLN A 54 8.52 1.30 -4.63
N ARG A 55 8.80 1.13 -5.92
CA ARG A 55 10.01 0.55 -6.48
C ARG A 55 10.71 1.63 -7.29
N PHE A 56 11.92 1.98 -6.90
CA PHE A 56 12.71 2.94 -7.66
C PHE A 56 14.17 2.57 -7.65
N TYR A 57 14.89 2.98 -8.70
CA TYR A 57 16.34 2.88 -8.78
C TYR A 57 16.87 3.87 -9.81
N VAL A 58 18.07 4.40 -9.59
CA VAL A 58 18.74 5.32 -10.50
C VAL A 58 20.06 4.72 -10.96
N VAL A 59 20.20 4.56 -12.28
CA VAL A 59 21.47 4.21 -12.93
C VAL A 59 22.11 5.51 -13.41
N ARG A 60 23.38 5.73 -13.06
CA ARG A 60 24.17 6.89 -13.51
C ARG A 60 25.27 6.43 -14.43
N TYR A 61 25.46 7.14 -15.53
CA TYR A 61 26.35 6.75 -16.60
C TYR A 61 26.85 7.96 -17.40
N ASP A 62 27.85 7.73 -18.23
CA ASP A 62 28.38 8.71 -19.19
C ASP A 62 27.76 8.37 -20.55
N ALA A 63 26.83 9.19 -21.03
CA ALA A 63 26.14 8.95 -22.30
C ALA A 63 27.02 9.29 -23.52
N PHE A 64 28.12 10.02 -23.30
CA PHE A 64 29.09 10.41 -24.30
C PHE A 64 30.49 10.23 -23.68
N GLU A 65 31.42 9.62 -24.41
CA GLU A 65 32.77 9.30 -23.90
C GLU A 65 33.55 10.55 -23.45
N GLU A 66 33.27 11.72 -24.05
CA GLU A 66 33.91 12.99 -23.73
C GLU A 66 33.34 13.70 -22.49
N MET A 67 32.22 13.21 -21.96
CA MET A 67 31.57 13.73 -20.77
C MET A 67 31.99 12.89 -19.57
N GLY A 68 32.98 13.35 -18.81
CA GLY A 68 33.32 12.72 -17.53
C GLY A 68 32.33 13.12 -16.43
N GLY A 69 32.07 12.21 -15.47
CA GLY A 69 31.40 12.55 -14.21
C GLY A 69 30.02 11.92 -13.98
N ARG A 70 29.59 10.98 -14.83
CA ARG A 70 28.31 10.24 -14.75
C ARG A 70 27.12 11.16 -14.50
N LEU A 71 27.05 12.20 -15.35
CA LEU A 71 26.03 13.24 -15.27
C LEU A 71 24.71 12.78 -15.90
N SER A 72 24.74 11.82 -16.82
CA SER A 72 23.51 11.21 -17.37
C SER A 72 22.95 10.17 -16.40
N PHE A 73 21.63 9.98 -16.44
CA PHE A 73 20.95 9.00 -15.60
C PHE A 73 19.67 8.45 -16.23
N SER A 74 19.29 7.24 -15.80
CA SER A 74 17.98 6.65 -16.01
C SER A 74 17.40 6.24 -14.65
N ALA A 75 16.20 6.73 -14.35
CA ALA A 75 15.50 6.51 -13.09
C ALA A 75 14.19 5.77 -13.35
N ALA A 76 14.08 4.55 -12.83
CA ALA A 76 12.82 3.80 -12.83
C ALA A 76 11.99 4.17 -11.60
N LEU A 77 10.70 4.45 -11.82
CA LEU A 77 9.71 4.82 -10.80
C LEU A 77 8.49 3.93 -11.05
N LEU A 78 8.42 2.82 -10.32
CA LEU A 78 7.45 1.76 -10.53
C LEU A 78 6.64 1.49 -9.25
N ASP A 79 5.44 0.98 -9.43
CA ASP A 79 4.65 0.40 -8.36
C ASP A 79 5.06 -1.06 -8.08
N ASP A 80 4.33 -1.77 -7.23
CA ASP A 80 4.61 -3.18 -6.94
C ASP A 80 4.20 -4.14 -8.07
N HIS A 81 3.40 -3.68 -9.03
CA HIS A 81 2.99 -4.43 -10.21
C HIS A 81 4.00 -4.29 -11.36
N GLY A 82 4.97 -3.37 -11.25
CA GLY A 82 5.93 -3.09 -12.30
C GLY A 82 5.42 -2.10 -13.33
N ASP A 83 4.34 -1.38 -13.02
CA ASP A 83 3.79 -0.30 -13.81
C ASP A 83 4.34 1.05 -13.31
N GLY A 84 4.50 2.01 -14.22
CA GLY A 84 4.98 3.35 -13.85
C GLY A 84 5.67 4.03 -15.01
N LEU A 85 6.86 4.58 -14.76
CA LEU A 85 7.64 5.27 -15.78
C LEU A 85 9.14 5.19 -15.54
N VAL A 86 9.91 5.39 -16.60
CA VAL A 86 11.34 5.66 -16.53
C VAL A 86 11.60 7.09 -17.00
N VAL A 87 12.39 7.84 -16.23
CA VAL A 87 12.91 9.16 -16.61
C VAL A 87 14.38 9.03 -16.95
N THR A 88 14.77 9.45 -18.14
CA THR A 88 16.15 9.45 -18.59
C THR A 88 16.60 10.87 -18.87
N SER A 89 17.73 11.29 -18.31
CA SER A 89 18.40 12.54 -18.63
C SER A 89 19.74 12.24 -19.27
N ILE A 90 19.93 12.73 -20.49
CA ILE A 90 21.17 12.65 -21.24
C ILE A 90 21.81 14.03 -21.21
N ASN A 91 22.95 14.14 -20.52
CA ASN A 91 23.69 15.38 -20.38
C ASN A 91 24.86 15.41 -21.38
N GLY A 92 24.83 16.39 -22.29
CA GLY A 92 25.94 16.76 -23.16
C GLY A 92 26.64 18.03 -22.65
N ARG A 93 27.68 18.47 -23.37
CA ARG A 93 28.51 19.62 -22.95
C ARG A 93 27.73 20.94 -22.94
N THR A 94 26.80 21.10 -23.86
CA THR A 94 26.08 22.37 -24.10
C THR A 94 24.59 22.25 -23.82
N GLU A 95 24.03 21.04 -23.86
CA GLU A 95 22.60 20.80 -23.68
C GLU A 95 22.34 19.54 -22.86
N SER A 96 21.15 19.48 -22.26
CA SER A 96 20.61 18.29 -21.60
C SER A 96 19.25 17.97 -22.20
N ARG A 97 18.99 16.68 -22.43
CA ARG A 97 17.70 16.20 -22.92
C ARG A 97 17.12 15.22 -21.92
N THR A 98 15.85 15.44 -21.57
CA THR A 98 15.14 14.57 -20.64
C THR A 98 13.96 13.93 -21.33
N TYR A 99 13.82 12.62 -21.16
CA TYR A 99 12.78 11.79 -21.74
C TYR A 99 12.05 11.06 -20.62
N SER A 100 10.75 10.83 -20.82
CA SER A 100 9.98 9.90 -19.99
C SER A 100 9.36 8.83 -20.88
N LYS A 101 9.44 7.58 -20.42
CA LYS A 101 8.82 6.43 -21.09
C LYS A 101 7.88 5.76 -20.11
N PRO A 102 6.59 5.55 -20.46
CA PRO A 102 5.68 4.79 -19.63
C PRO A 102 6.12 3.33 -19.60
N ILE A 103 6.02 2.72 -18.42
CA ILE A 103 6.27 1.30 -18.20
C ILE A 103 4.95 0.63 -17.84
N ARG A 104 4.66 -0.48 -18.53
CA ARG A 104 3.58 -1.41 -18.20
C ARG A 104 4.13 -2.82 -18.13
N ASN A 105 3.88 -3.51 -17.02
CA ASN A 105 4.35 -4.87 -16.76
C ASN A 105 5.85 -5.02 -17.08
N LEU A 106 6.67 -4.10 -16.57
CA LEU A 106 8.14 -4.06 -16.77
C LEU A 106 8.62 -3.83 -18.22
N SER A 107 7.72 -3.45 -19.13
CA SER A 107 8.04 -3.17 -20.53
C SER A 107 7.51 -1.81 -20.97
N SER A 108 7.93 -1.32 -22.14
CA SER A 108 7.42 -0.10 -22.76
C SER A 108 7.11 -0.34 -24.23
N GLU A 109 6.14 0.40 -24.76
CA GLU A 109 5.90 0.45 -26.21
C GLU A 109 7.06 1.12 -26.95
N HIS A 110 7.86 1.93 -26.25
CA HIS A 110 9.07 2.53 -26.78
C HIS A 110 10.30 1.68 -26.48
N ASN A 111 11.27 1.68 -27.40
CA ASN A 111 12.55 0.98 -27.16
C ASN A 111 13.25 1.52 -25.92
N LEU A 112 13.58 0.62 -24.99
CA LEU A 112 14.32 0.92 -23.78
C LEU A 112 15.83 0.78 -24.02
N SER A 113 16.62 1.74 -23.53
CA SER A 113 18.08 1.62 -23.49
C SER A 113 18.51 0.54 -22.50
N GLU A 114 19.80 0.20 -22.50
CA GLU A 114 20.35 -0.78 -21.55
C GLU A 114 20.26 -0.25 -20.11
N GLU A 115 20.56 1.03 -19.91
CA GLU A 115 20.52 1.70 -18.61
C GLU A 115 19.08 1.82 -18.08
N GLU A 116 18.11 2.04 -18.96
CA GLU A 116 16.68 2.06 -18.60
C GLU A 116 16.21 0.66 -18.16
N ARG A 117 16.61 -0.40 -18.87
CA ARG A 117 16.31 -1.79 -18.49
C ARG A 117 16.98 -2.17 -17.18
N GLU A 118 18.22 -1.75 -16.99
CA GLU A 118 18.96 -1.94 -15.75
C GLU A 118 18.27 -1.25 -14.57
N ALA A 119 17.82 -0.01 -14.75
CA ALA A 119 17.09 0.73 -13.73
C ALA A 119 15.79 0.01 -13.33
N ILE A 120 15.00 -0.47 -14.30
CA ILE A 120 13.78 -1.25 -14.05
C ILE A 120 14.10 -2.52 -13.26
N SER A 121 15.09 -3.30 -13.72
CA SER A 121 15.50 -4.55 -13.08
C SER A 121 15.93 -4.33 -11.62
N LYS A 122 16.77 -3.33 -11.37
CA LYS A 122 17.26 -3.00 -10.01
C LYS A 122 16.16 -2.42 -9.11
N ALA A 123 15.22 -1.65 -9.66
CA ALA A 123 14.06 -1.18 -8.92
C ALA A 123 13.20 -2.34 -8.43
N MET A 124 12.95 -3.35 -9.28
CA MET A 124 12.19 -4.55 -8.91
C MET A 124 12.93 -5.45 -7.93
N ALA A 125 14.25 -5.58 -8.08
CA ALA A 125 15.11 -6.27 -7.11
C ALA A 125 15.16 -5.58 -5.73
N GLY A 126 14.58 -4.38 -5.59
CA GLY A 126 14.54 -3.63 -4.34
C GLY A 126 15.84 -2.90 -4.01
N ALA A 127 16.76 -2.79 -4.96
CA ALA A 127 18.11 -2.23 -4.73
C ALA A 127 18.11 -0.73 -4.42
N GLY A 128 17.02 0.00 -4.73
CA GLY A 128 16.91 1.44 -4.45
C GLY A 128 16.25 1.76 -3.11
N ARG A 129 15.69 0.75 -2.41
CA ARG A 129 15.50 0.83 -0.97
C ARG A 129 16.87 0.56 -0.35
N GLY A 130 17.54 1.60 0.13
CA GLY A 130 18.79 1.45 0.89
C GLY A 130 18.66 0.34 1.97
N PRO A 131 19.77 -0.28 2.39
CA PRO A 131 19.79 -1.56 3.12
C PRO A 131 19.12 -1.59 4.50
N ASP A 132 18.38 -0.56 4.94
CA ASP A 132 18.04 -0.39 6.36
C ASP A 132 16.60 0.09 6.65
N ARG A 133 15.62 -0.57 6.04
CA ARG A 133 14.28 -0.64 6.64
C ARG A 133 13.90 -2.09 6.84
N LYS A 134 14.35 -2.65 7.97
CA LYS A 134 13.61 -3.74 8.63
C LYS A 134 12.14 -3.34 8.62
N ARG A 135 11.31 -4.18 8.02
CA ARG A 135 9.86 -4.13 8.18
C ARG A 135 9.59 -3.93 9.68
N PRO A 136 8.86 -2.90 10.13
CA PRO A 136 8.50 -2.83 11.54
C PRO A 136 7.83 -4.16 11.88
N ALA A 137 8.35 -4.84 12.89
CA ALA A 137 7.77 -6.09 13.36
C ALA A 137 6.28 -5.85 13.65
N PRO A 138 5.40 -6.82 13.39
CA PRO A 138 4.02 -6.72 13.84
C PRO A 138 4.01 -6.31 15.31
N PRO A 139 3.15 -5.39 15.76
CA PRO A 139 3.07 -5.04 17.17
C PRO A 139 2.91 -6.34 17.96
N GLN A 140 3.88 -6.64 18.83
CA GLN A 140 3.78 -7.81 19.69
C GLN A 140 2.54 -7.63 20.57
N PRO A 141 1.72 -8.69 20.75
CA PRO A 141 0.57 -8.60 21.64
C PRO A 141 1.06 -8.17 23.03
N ALA A 142 0.40 -7.15 23.59
CA ALA A 142 0.74 -6.62 24.91
C ALA A 142 0.70 -7.77 25.94
N ASP A 143 1.85 -8.05 26.56
CA ASP A 143 1.98 -9.09 27.56
C ASP A 143 1.40 -8.58 28.90
N ASP A 144 0.12 -8.85 29.12
CA ASP A 144 -0.64 -8.40 30.29
C ASP A 144 -0.38 -9.28 31.53
N ARG A 145 0.90 -9.58 31.80
CA ARG A 145 1.31 -10.39 32.96
C ARG A 145 2.50 -9.79 33.69
N SER A 146 2.31 -8.66 34.35
CA SER A 146 3.20 -8.25 35.46
C SER A 146 2.60 -7.20 36.38
N LYS A 147 1.40 -7.45 36.92
CA LYS A 147 0.94 -6.81 38.17
C LYS A 147 0.15 -7.80 39.03
N ALA A 148 0.86 -8.79 39.54
CA ALA A 148 0.45 -9.56 40.72
C ALA A 148 1.72 -9.87 41.52
N GLY A 149 2.03 -8.97 42.45
CA GLY A 149 3.14 -9.03 43.39
C GLY A 149 2.90 -8.01 44.48
#